data_AF-A0A417YGA2-F1
#
_entry.id   AF-A0A417YGA2-F1
#
_cell.length_a   1.000
_cell.length_b   1.000
_cell.length_c   1.000
_cell.angle_alpha   90.00
_cell.angle_beta   90.00
_cell.angle_gamma   90.00
#
_symmetry.space_group_name_H-M   'P 1'
#
loop_
_entity.id
_entity.type
_entity.pdbx_description
1 polymer ?
#
loop_
_entity_poly.entity_id
_entity_poly.type
_entity_poly.pdbx_seq_one_letter_code
_entity_poly.pdbx_strand_id
1 'polypeptide(L)' 'MFKEGQKVRVVDTKAVKEDPFLDKEGLQIIEKSDFTGEITKIEDGIHFVGFKNEAGWVTQGYKEKEIQGVK' A
#
# COMPACT_ATOMS: atom_id res chain seq x y z
N MET A 1 6.11 -10.41 10.97
CA MET A 1 7.26 -10.05 10.14
C MET A 1 6.91 -10.29 8.69
N PHE A 2 6.83 -9.21 7.94
CA PHE A 2 6.57 -9.23 6.50
C PHE A 2 7.87 -9.39 5.69
N LYS A 3 7.75 -9.69 4.40
CA LYS A 3 8.88 -9.80 3.46
C LYS A 3 8.56 -9.15 2.12
N GLU A 4 9.59 -8.79 1.37
CA GLU A 4 9.47 -8.37 -0.03
C GLU A 4 8.78 -9.45 -0.88
N GLY A 5 7.96 -9.03 -1.83
CA GLY A 5 7.10 -9.90 -2.65
C GLY A 5 5.85 -10.41 -1.92
N GLN A 6 5.64 -10.08 -0.64
CA GLN A 6 4.44 -10.51 0.08
C GLN A 6 3.24 -9.63 -0.26
N LYS A 7 2.11 -10.26 -0.60
CA LYS A 7 0.83 -9.58 -0.74
C LYS A 7 0.28 -9.15 0.62
N VAL A 8 -0.09 -7.89 0.72
CA VAL A 8 -0.64 -7.27 1.93
C VAL A 8 -1.82 -6.39 1.59
N ARG A 9 -2.75 -6.26 2.54
CA ARG A 9 -3.87 -5.33 2.48
C ARG A 9 -3.65 -4.22 3.48
N VAL A 10 -3.83 -2.97 3.08
CA VAL A 10 -3.84 -1.82 3.99
C VAL A 10 -5.13 -1.86 4.81
N VAL A 11 -5.01 -1.84 6.13
CA VAL A 11 -6.15 -1.90 7.05
C VAL A 11 -6.64 -0.51 7.45
N ASP A 12 -5.76 0.48 7.50
CA ASP A 12 -6.12 1.87 7.79
C ASP A 12 -6.44 2.64 6.49
N THR A 13 -7.54 2.25 5.86
CA THR A 13 -7.98 2.87 4.59
C THR A 13 -8.40 4.33 4.74
N LYS A 14 -8.71 4.77 5.97
CA LYS A 14 -9.06 6.17 6.25
C LYS A 14 -7.82 7.06 6.17
N ALA A 15 -6.72 6.65 6.80
CA ALA A 15 -5.45 7.39 6.73
C ALA A 15 -4.96 7.57 5.29
N VAL A 16 -5.11 6.55 4.45
CA VAL A 16 -4.76 6.63 3.01
C VAL A 16 -5.57 7.70 2.28
N LYS A 17 -6.88 7.79 2.53
CA LYS A 17 -7.77 8.77 1.86
C LYS A 17 -7.52 10.21 2.30
N GLU A 18 -6.96 10.38 3.49
CA GLU A 18 -6.67 11.68 4.11
C GLU A 18 -5.20 12.10 3.95
N ASP A 19 -4.37 11.30 3.27
CA ASP A 19 -2.94 11.59 3.06
C ASP A 19 -2.76 12.80 2.13
N PRO A 20 -2.21 13.94 2.61
CA PRO A 20 -2.03 15.14 1.81
C PRO A 20 -0.93 15.01 0.75
N PHE A 21 -0.08 13.99 0.84
CA PHE A 21 0.99 13.72 -0.12
C PHE A 21 0.58 12.70 -1.18
N LEU A 22 -0.58 12.07 -1.04
CA LEU A 22 -1.15 11.17 -2.03
C LEU A 22 -2.02 11.97 -3.01
N ASP A 23 -1.64 11.94 -4.27
CA ASP A 23 -2.40 12.58 -5.34
C ASP A 23 -3.68 11.77 -5.68
N LYS A 24 -4.59 12.41 -6.42
CA LYS A 24 -5.87 11.79 -6.78
C LYS A 24 -5.69 10.52 -7.63
N GLU A 25 -4.68 10.49 -8.48
CA GLU A 25 -4.39 9.33 -9.34
C GLU A 25 -3.85 8.17 -8.50
N GLY A 26 -2.88 8.43 -7.60
CA GLY A 26 -2.38 7.43 -6.65
C GLY A 26 -3.48 6.85 -5.77
N LEU A 27 -4.37 7.71 -5.23
CA LEU A 27 -5.51 7.25 -4.45
C LEU A 27 -6.44 6.34 -5.26
N GLN A 28 -6.76 6.72 -6.51
CA GLN A 28 -7.59 5.89 -7.37
C GLN A 28 -6.96 4.52 -7.66
N ILE A 29 -5.64 4.46 -7.84
CA ILE A 29 -4.92 3.19 -8.03
C ILE A 29 -5.09 2.32 -6.78
N ILE A 30 -4.86 2.87 -5.58
CA ILE A 30 -4.98 2.11 -4.32
C ILE A 30 -6.41 1.62 -4.09
N GLU A 31 -7.41 2.48 -4.33
CA GLU A 31 -8.83 2.10 -4.19
C GLU A 31 -9.25 1.02 -5.18
N LYS A 32 -8.83 1.11 -6.46
CA LYS A 32 -9.11 0.09 -7.49
C LYS A 32 -8.43 -1.25 -7.21
N SER A 33 -7.34 -1.24 -6.45
CA SER A 33 -6.66 -2.45 -5.98
C SER A 33 -7.28 -3.04 -4.71
N ASP A 34 -8.44 -2.55 -4.23
CA ASP A 34 -9.06 -2.92 -2.94
C ASP A 34 -8.05 -2.85 -1.79
N PHE A 35 -7.21 -1.79 -1.80
CA PHE A 35 -6.15 -1.57 -0.82
C PHE A 35 -5.16 -2.75 -0.69
N THR A 36 -5.11 -3.62 -1.68
CA THR A 36 -4.24 -4.80 -1.70
C THR A 36 -3.08 -4.56 -2.66
N GLY A 37 -1.87 -4.69 -2.14
CA GLY A 37 -0.65 -4.51 -2.89
C GLY A 37 0.40 -5.53 -2.51
N GLU A 38 1.61 -5.32 -3.01
CA GLU A 38 2.77 -6.18 -2.75
C GLU A 38 3.87 -5.36 -2.09
N ILE A 39 4.54 -5.93 -1.08
CA ILE A 39 5.69 -5.27 -0.46
C ILE A 39 6.85 -5.28 -1.45
N THR A 40 7.32 -4.10 -1.84
CA THR A 40 8.43 -3.93 -2.79
C THR A 40 9.76 -3.67 -2.11
N LYS A 41 9.73 -3.11 -0.89
CA LYS A 41 10.93 -2.80 -0.09
C LYS A 41 10.55 -2.69 1.38
N ILE A 42 11.47 -3.05 2.28
CA ILE A 42 11.36 -2.75 3.71
C ILE A 42 12.59 -1.95 4.15
N GLU A 43 12.39 -0.75 4.70
CA GLU A 43 13.47 0.13 5.14
C GLU A 43 13.07 0.84 6.44
N ASP A 44 13.92 0.80 7.46
CA ASP A 44 13.70 1.43 8.77
C ASP A 44 12.32 1.15 9.41
N GLY A 45 11.80 -0.08 9.21
CA GLY A 45 10.49 -0.51 9.73
C GLY A 45 9.28 -0.01 8.91
N ILE A 46 9.52 0.66 7.79
CA ILE A 46 8.53 1.05 6.79
C ILE A 46 8.47 -0.01 5.70
N HIS A 47 7.26 -0.47 5.42
CA HIS A 47 6.93 -1.43 4.38
C HIS A 47 6.39 -0.65 3.18
N PHE A 48 7.19 -0.57 2.11
CA PHE A 48 6.76 0.05 0.87
C PHE A 48 5.87 -0.94 0.13
N VAL A 49 4.62 -0.58 -0.08
CA VAL A 49 3.63 -1.41 -0.77
C VAL A 49 3.36 -0.80 -2.14
N GLY A 50 3.63 -1.59 -3.18
CA GLY A 50 3.31 -1.28 -4.56
C GLY A 50 1.89 -1.73 -4.91
N PHE A 51 1.12 -0.83 -5.50
CA PHE A 51 -0.21 -1.09 -6.04
C PHE A 51 -0.15 -0.96 -7.56
N LYS A 52 -0.41 -2.07 -8.25
CA LYS A 52 -0.42 -2.13 -9.72
C LYS A 52 -1.78 -2.57 -10.21
N ASN A 53 -2.37 -1.79 -11.09
CA ASN A 53 -3.58 -2.16 -11.84
C ASN A 53 -3.62 -1.43 -13.19
N GLU A 54 -4.73 -1.52 -13.90
CA GLU A 54 -4.90 -0.90 -15.22
C GLU A 54 -4.80 0.63 -15.19
N ALA A 55 -5.02 1.27 -14.04
CA ALA A 55 -4.89 2.72 -13.88
C ALA A 55 -3.43 3.16 -13.65
N GLY A 56 -2.51 2.24 -13.36
CA GLY A 56 -1.08 2.54 -13.25
C GLY A 56 -0.38 1.81 -12.11
N TRP A 57 0.67 2.46 -11.62
CA TRP A 57 1.52 1.98 -10.53
C TRP A 57 1.75 3.11 -9.52
N VAL A 58 1.53 2.83 -8.24
CA VAL A 58 1.89 3.72 -7.14
C VAL A 58 2.55 2.92 -6.02
N THR A 59 3.47 3.55 -5.29
CA THR A 59 4.11 2.95 -4.11
C THR A 59 3.92 3.88 -2.93
N GLN A 60 3.51 3.32 -1.80
CA GLN A 60 3.22 4.05 -0.55
C GLN A 60 3.86 3.32 0.63
N GLY A 61 4.29 4.07 1.63
CA GLY A 61 5.02 3.54 2.79
C GLY A 61 4.08 3.32 3.97
N TYR A 62 4.11 2.13 4.56
CA TYR A 62 3.23 1.76 5.67
C TYR A 62 4.00 1.18 6.85
N LYS A 63 3.53 1.46 8.07
CA LYS A 63 3.99 0.79 9.29
C LYS A 63 3.38 -0.61 9.36
N GLU A 64 4.03 -1.50 10.10
CA GLU A 64 3.57 -2.90 10.24
C GLU A 64 2.09 -2.99 10.71
N LYS A 65 1.65 -2.09 11.58
CA LYS A 65 0.26 -2.04 12.09
C LYS A 65 -0.79 -1.58 11.07
N GLU A 66 -0.36 -0.96 9.97
CA GLU A 66 -1.24 -0.38 8.93
C GLU A 66 -1.52 -1.38 7.80
N ILE A 67 -0.86 -2.55 7.83
CA ILE A 67 -0.99 -3.60 6.82
C ILE A 67 -1.28 -4.96 7.44
N GLN A 68 -1.95 -5.82 6.69
CA GLN A 68 -2.23 -7.21 7.07
C GLN A 68 -1.86 -8.14 5.92
N GLY A 69 -1.26 -9.29 6.22
CA GLY A 69 -0.94 -10.30 5.21
C GLY A 69 -2.20 -10.88 4.58
N VAL A 70 -2.23 -10.97 3.25
CA VAL A 70 -3.26 -11.69 2.51
C VAL A 70 -2.81 -13.15 2.40
N LYS A 71 -3.66 -14.08 2.83
CA LYS A 71 -3.41 -15.52 2.71
C LYS A 71 -3.72 -16.03 1.31
#